data_AF-A0A8T6ICN1-F1
#
_entry.id   AF-A0A8T6ICN1-F1
#
_cell.length_a   1.000
_cell.length_b   1.000
_cell.length_c   1.000
_cell.angle_alpha   90.00
_cell.angle_beta   90.00
_cell.angle_gamma   90.00
#
_symmetry.space_group_name_H-M   'P 1'
#
loop_
_entity.id
_entity.type
_entity.pdbx_description
1 polymer ?
#
loop_
_entity_poly.entity_id
_entity_poly.type
_entity_poly.pdbx_seq_one_letter_code
_entity_poly.pdbx_strand_id
1 'polypeptide(L)'
;QNVVNDEFNGAKIVVYYSPGDSTGTAWRRELDDRVLTFAKSELNDAQGNVLLRDKETGSLWSWLRGEAVEGPLKGRKLRQLLYNPILNDRFAAFYPGGPVFEAVN
;
A
#
# COMPACT_ATOMS: atom_id res chain seq x y z
N GLN A 1 1.53 -0.35 -12.65
CA GLN A 1 0.73 0.28 -11.58
C GLN A 1 1.48 0.11 -10.28
N ASN A 2 1.57 1.16 -9.46
CA ASN A 2 2.37 1.09 -8.23
C ASN A 2 1.52 0.98 -6.96
N VAL A 3 0.19 1.11 -7.07
CA VAL A 3 -0.77 0.96 -5.96
C VAL A 3 -1.70 -0.18 -6.31
N VAL A 4 -1.83 -1.15 -5.41
CA VAL A 4 -2.75 -2.30 -5.53
C VAL A 4 -3.69 -2.26 -4.34
N ASN A 5 -5.00 -2.27 -4.57
CA ASN A 5 -6.01 -2.45 -3.53
C ASN A 5 -6.58 -3.87 -3.70
N ASP A 6 -6.44 -4.71 -2.68
CA ASP A 6 -6.82 -6.12 -2.78
C ASP A 6 -7.44 -6.63 -1.46
N GLU A 7 -7.79 -7.91 -1.43
CA GLU A 7 -8.18 -8.67 -0.26
C GLU A 7 -7.42 -10.01 -0.20
N PHE A 8 -6.71 -10.24 0.91
CA PHE A 8 -5.97 -11.48 1.14
C PHE A 8 -6.29 -12.06 2.51
N ASN A 9 -6.75 -13.31 2.56
CA ASN A 9 -7.21 -13.98 3.78
C ASN A 9 -8.20 -13.14 4.61
N GLY A 10 -9.14 -12.48 3.93
CA GLY A 10 -10.15 -11.60 4.56
C GLY A 10 -9.62 -10.25 5.02
N ALA A 11 -8.32 -9.97 4.89
CA ALA A 11 -7.76 -8.65 5.16
C ALA A 11 -7.81 -7.79 3.90
N LYS A 12 -8.45 -6.62 3.98
CA LYS A 12 -8.44 -5.62 2.91
C LYS A 12 -7.11 -4.88 2.95
N ILE A 13 -6.32 -5.02 1.91
CA ILE A 13 -4.92 -4.56 1.87
C ILE A 13 -4.72 -3.52 0.77
N VAL A 14 -3.79 -2.60 1.03
CA VAL A 14 -3.17 -1.78 0.00
C VAL A 14 -1.68 -2.07 -0.02
N VAL A 15 -1.15 -2.33 -1.20
CA VAL A 15 0.29 -2.49 -1.45
C VAL A 15 0.76 -1.34 -2.32
N TYR A 16 1.85 -0.69 -1.93
CA TYR A 16 2.55 0.25 -2.79
C TYR A 16 3.98 -0.19 -3.03
N TYR A 17 4.44 -0.10 -4.28
CA TYR A 17 5.84 -0.35 -4.66
C TYR A 17 6.44 0.88 -5.34
N SER A 18 7.59 1.34 -4.83
CA SER A 18 8.42 2.37 -5.47
C SER A 18 9.53 1.68 -6.28
N PRO A 19 9.51 1.75 -7.62
CA PRO A 19 10.59 1.18 -8.44
C PRO A 19 11.94 1.85 -8.20
N GLY A 20 11.95 3.17 -7.96
CA GLY A 20 13.18 3.94 -7.74
C GLY A 20 13.93 3.51 -6.48
N ASP A 21 13.18 3.18 -5.42
CA ASP A 21 13.74 2.79 -4.12
C ASP A 21 13.78 1.27 -3.94
N SER A 22 13.31 0.50 -4.94
CA SER A 22 13.09 -0.96 -4.84
C SER A 22 12.37 -1.39 -3.56
N THR A 23 11.46 -0.54 -3.07
CA THR A 23 10.84 -0.71 -1.74
C THR A 23 9.34 -0.84 -1.89
N GLY A 24 8.78 -1.87 -1.23
CA GLY A 24 7.35 -2.10 -1.12
C GLY A 24 6.84 -1.87 0.30
N THR A 25 5.57 -1.48 0.43
CA THR A 25 4.85 -1.40 1.70
C THR A 25 3.48 -2.04 1.58
N ALA A 26 3.00 -2.64 2.66
CA ALA A 26 1.67 -3.25 2.74
C ALA A 26 0.95 -2.79 4.00
N TRP A 27 -0.27 -2.31 3.83
CA TRP A 27 -1.10 -1.76 4.89
C TRP A 27 -2.51 -2.35 4.84
N ARG A 28 -3.17 -2.43 6.00
CA ARG A 28 -4.62 -2.59 6.00
C ARG A 28 -5.28 -1.29 5.58
N ARG A 29 -6.21 -1.36 4.64
CA ARG A 29 -6.99 -0.20 4.18
C ARG A 29 -8.31 0.00 4.93
N GLU A 30 -8.53 -0.78 5.98
CA GLU A 30 -9.63 -0.61 6.93
C GLU A 30 -9.21 0.42 7.99
N LEU A 31 -9.98 1.49 8.11
CA LEU A 31 -9.76 2.55 9.09
C LEU A 31 -11.08 2.83 9.79
N ASP A 32 -11.17 2.49 11.08
CA ASP A 32 -12.42 2.50 11.83
C ASP A 32 -13.51 1.69 11.10
N ASP A 33 -14.61 2.34 10.76
CA ASP A 33 -15.83 1.83 10.14
C ASP A 33 -15.85 1.98 8.61
N ARG A 34 -14.71 2.36 7.98
CA ARG A 34 -14.60 2.46 6.52
C ARG A 34 -13.47 1.63 5.94
N VAL A 35 -13.65 1.29 4.68
CA VAL A 35 -12.60 0.71 3.85
C VAL A 35 -12.19 1.75 2.83
N LEU A 36 -10.91 2.09 2.82
CA LEU A 36 -10.34 3.06 1.90
C LEU A 36 -9.90 2.41 0.58
N THR A 37 -9.96 3.17 -0.49
CA THR A 37 -9.44 2.82 -1.82
C THR A 37 -8.41 3.84 -2.25
N PHE A 38 -7.17 3.40 -2.45
CA PHE A 38 -6.06 4.30 -2.76
C PHE A 38 -5.76 4.38 -4.25
N ALA A 39 -5.40 5.57 -4.70
CA ALA A 39 -4.79 5.82 -6.00
C ALA A 39 -3.49 6.61 -5.83
N LYS A 40 -2.60 6.53 -6.81
CA LYS A 40 -1.44 7.41 -6.88
C LYS A 40 -1.92 8.83 -7.14
N SER A 41 -1.43 9.81 -6.40
CA SER A 41 -1.70 11.23 -6.68
C SER A 41 -0.60 11.82 -7.56
N GLU A 42 -0.86 13.01 -8.12
CA GLU A 42 0.14 13.84 -8.82
C GLU A 42 0.96 14.70 -7.85
N LEU A 43 0.77 14.55 -6.54
CA LEU A 43 1.41 15.35 -5.50
C LEU A 43 2.51 14.55 -4.82
N ASN A 44 3.57 15.24 -4.45
CA ASN A 44 4.70 14.69 -3.70
C ASN A 44 4.81 15.35 -2.33
N ASP A 45 5.38 14.64 -1.36
CA ASP A 45 5.79 15.23 -0.09
C ASP A 45 7.03 16.13 -0.27
N ALA A 46 7.45 16.78 0.83
CA ALA A 46 8.60 17.67 0.82
C ALA A 46 9.94 16.95 0.53
N GLN A 47 9.96 15.62 0.54
CA GLN A 47 11.12 14.79 0.19
C GLN A 47 11.03 14.27 -1.25
N GLY A 48 9.98 14.63 -2.01
CA GLY A 48 9.78 14.19 -3.39
C GLY A 48 9.10 12.83 -3.53
N ASN A 49 8.64 12.22 -2.43
CA ASN A 49 7.91 10.95 -2.51
C ASN A 49 6.47 11.21 -2.91
N VAL A 50 5.94 10.42 -3.85
CA VAL A 50 4.53 10.52 -4.22
C VAL A 50 3.62 10.28 -3.03
N LEU A 51 2.52 11.01 -2.95
CA LEU A 51 1.45 10.78 -1.99
C LEU A 51 0.37 9.90 -2.62
N LEU A 52 -0.23 9.03 -1.82
CA LEU A 52 -1.43 8.30 -2.21
C LEU A 52 -2.66 9.12 -1.86
N ARG A 53 -3.72 9.05 -2.65
CA ARG A 53 -5.01 9.66 -2.35
C ARG A 53 -6.04 8.59 -2.09
N ASP A 54 -6.75 8.66 -0.97
CA ASP A 54 -7.95 7.83 -0.77
C ASP A 54 -9.15 8.44 -1.52
N LYS A 55 -9.98 7.60 -2.13
CA LYS A 55 -11.12 8.05 -2.94
C LYS A 55 -12.30 8.52 -2.07
N GLU A 56 -12.38 8.03 -0.85
CA GLU A 56 -13.54 8.21 0.04
C GLU A 56 -13.57 9.60 0.67
N THR A 57 -12.41 10.17 0.99
CA THR A 57 -12.27 11.48 1.64
C THR A 57 -11.39 12.44 0.87
N GLY A 58 -10.60 11.93 -0.08
CA GLY A 58 -9.62 12.72 -0.81
C GLY A 58 -8.37 13.06 0.00
N SER A 59 -8.17 12.46 1.18
CA SER A 59 -6.97 12.71 2.00
C SER A 59 -5.73 12.19 1.29
N LEU A 60 -4.58 12.82 1.57
CA LEU A 60 -3.29 12.44 1.03
C LEU A 60 -2.48 11.68 2.08
N TRP A 61 -1.84 10.60 1.65
CA TRP A 61 -1.20 9.62 2.52
C TRP A 61 0.24 9.37 2.10
N SER A 62 1.13 9.30 3.08
CA SER A 62 2.49 8.80 2.88
C SER A 62 2.45 7.28 2.74
N TRP A 63 2.82 6.75 1.58
CA TRP A 63 2.90 5.30 1.36
C TRP A 63 3.91 4.63 2.29
N LEU A 64 4.99 5.32 2.63
CA LEU A 64 6.06 4.81 3.48
C LEU A 64 5.65 4.74 4.96
N ARG A 65 4.84 5.70 5.43
CA ARG A 65 4.44 5.82 6.84
C ARG A 65 3.05 5.27 7.13
N GLY A 66 2.24 5.02 6.10
CA GLY A 66 0.83 4.66 6.26
C GLY A 66 0.02 5.77 6.95
N GLU A 67 0.44 7.03 6.85
CA GLU A 67 -0.13 8.16 7.59
C GLU A 67 -0.73 9.19 6.63
N ALA A 68 -1.93 9.67 6.94
CA ALA A 68 -2.54 10.79 6.24
C ALA A 68 -1.82 12.09 6.62
N VAL A 69 -1.21 12.75 5.65
CA VAL A 69 -0.44 13.99 5.85
C VAL A 69 -1.28 15.24 5.58
N GLU A 70 -2.35 15.12 4.80
CA GLU A 70 -3.25 16.21 4.42
C GLU A 70 -4.69 15.71 4.23
N GLY A 71 -5.65 16.61 4.40
CA GLY A 71 -7.06 16.34 4.17
C GLY A 71 -7.82 15.90 5.42
N PRO A 72 -9.08 15.45 5.26
CA PRO A 72 -9.99 15.14 6.37
C PRO A 72 -9.46 14.10 7.37
N LEU A 73 -8.59 13.19 6.93
CA LEU A 73 -8.03 12.14 7.77
C LEU A 73 -6.63 12.46 8.30
N LYS A 74 -6.14 13.71 8.18
CA LYS A 74 -4.78 14.09 8.61
C LYS A 74 -4.43 13.59 10.02
N GLY A 75 -3.26 12.98 10.16
CA GLY A 75 -2.73 12.40 11.39
C GLY A 75 -3.20 10.97 11.69
N ARG A 76 -4.18 10.45 10.93
CA ARG A 76 -4.60 9.05 11.06
C ARG A 76 -3.56 8.11 10.43
N LYS A 77 -3.41 6.92 11.01
CA LYS A 77 -2.46 5.90 10.57
C LYS A 77 -3.15 4.59 10.25
N LEU A 78 -2.75 3.96 9.16
CA LEU A 78 -3.11 2.61 8.80
C LEU A 78 -2.33 1.60 9.63
N ARG A 79 -2.91 0.42 9.83
CA ARG A 79 -2.19 -0.70 10.45
C ARG A 79 -1.26 -1.34 9.42
N GLN A 80 0.04 -1.36 9.71
CA GLN A 80 1.02 -2.06 8.88
C GLN A 80 0.79 -3.57 8.91
N LEU A 81 0.99 -4.22 7.77
CA LEU A 81 1.08 -5.67 7.69
C LEU A 81 2.54 -6.11 7.82
N LEU A 82 2.77 -7.30 8.38
CA LEU A 82 4.08 -7.93 8.28
C LEU A 82 4.23 -8.50 6.87
N TYR A 83 5.32 -8.15 6.20
CA TYR A 83 5.67 -8.65 4.88
C TYR A 83 7.17 -8.83 4.78
N ASN A 84 7.60 -9.70 3.86
CA ASN A 84 9.00 -9.87 3.50
C ASN A 84 9.15 -9.62 2.00
N PRO A 85 9.78 -8.50 1.58
CA PRO A 85 10.04 -8.25 0.17
C PRO A 85 11.04 -9.31 -0.35
N ILE A 86 10.62 -10.08 -1.34
CA ILE A 86 11.43 -11.16 -1.92
C ILE A 86 11.27 -11.14 -3.43
N LEU A 87 12.36 -11.41 -4.15
CA LEU A 87 12.33 -11.58 -5.60
C LEU A 87 11.64 -12.90 -5.96
N ASN A 88 10.92 -12.93 -7.08
CA ASN A 88 10.13 -14.12 -7.48
C ASN A 88 10.99 -15.38 -7.67
N ASP A 89 12.20 -15.26 -8.22
CA ASP A 89 13.13 -16.37 -8.38
C ASP A 89 13.59 -16.95 -7.02
N ARG A 90 13.84 -16.06 -6.05
CA ARG A 90 14.17 -16.45 -4.68
C ARG A 90 12.97 -17.07 -3.97
N PHE A 91 11.77 -16.50 -4.16
CA PHE A 91 10.55 -17.07 -3.62
C PHE A 91 10.35 -18.50 -4.13
N ALA A 92 10.46 -18.72 -5.44
CA ALA A 92 10.32 -20.05 -6.04
C ALA A 92 11.38 -21.04 -5.53
N ALA A 93 12.61 -20.59 -5.26
CA ALA A 93 13.66 -21.43 -4.68
C ALA A 93 13.38 -21.84 -3.22
N PHE A 94 12.88 -20.92 -2.39
CA PHE A 94 12.58 -21.20 -0.98
C PHE A 94 11.21 -21.88 -0.76
N TYR A 95 10.25 -21.62 -1.63
CA TYR A 95 8.86 -22.09 -1.54
C TYR A 95 8.40 -22.67 -2.89
N PRO A 96 8.94 -23.81 -3.34
CA PRO A 96 8.70 -24.35 -4.69
C PRO A 96 7.25 -24.76 -5.00
N GLY A 97 6.38 -24.86 -3.99
CA GLY A 97 4.92 -25.04 -4.15
C GLY A 97 4.09 -23.87 -3.61
N GLY A 98 4.75 -22.76 -3.26
CA GLY A 98 4.09 -21.57 -2.73
C GLY A 98 3.21 -20.92 -3.81
N PRO A 99 1.94 -20.61 -3.52
CA PRO A 99 1.10 -19.91 -4.47
C PRO A 99 1.62 -18.49 -4.71
N VAL A 100 1.65 -18.08 -5.97
CA VAL A 100 1.89 -16.69 -6.39
C VAL A 100 0.57 -16.11 -6.82
N PHE A 101 0.19 -14.98 -6.24
CA PHE A 101 -1.02 -14.25 -6.59
C PHE A 101 -0.61 -12.99 -7.34
N GLU A 102 -1.24 -12.76 -8.49
CA GLU A 102 -1.16 -11.49 -9.17
C GLU A 102 -2.29 -10.58 -8.67
N ALA A 103 -1.98 -9.30 -8.50
CA ALA A 103 -2.96 -8.31 -8.07
C ALA A 103 -4.14 -8.26 -9.04
N VAL A 104 -5.37 -8.37 -8.51
CA VAL A 104 -6.59 -8.21 -9.30
C VAL A 104 -6.97 -6.72 -9.32
N ASN A 105 -7.18 -6.16 -10.52
CA ASN A 105 -7.49 -4.73 -10.73
C ASN A 105 -8.90 -4.33 -10.28
#